data_AF-A0A674HQ00-F1
#
_entry.id   AF-A0A674HQ00-F1
#
_cell.length_a   1.000
_cell.length_b   1.000
_cell.length_c   1.000
_cell.angle_alpha   90.00
_cell.angle_beta   90.00
_cell.angle_gamma   90.00
#
_symmetry.space_group_name_H-M   'P 1'
#
loop_
_entity.id
_entity.type
_entity.pdbx_description
1 polymer ?
#
loop_
_entity_poly.entity_id
_entity_poly.type
_entity_poly.pdbx_seq_one_letter_code
_entity_poly.pdbx_strand_id
1 'polypeptide(L)'
;PFRAGFGGGLGTGFGGGFSPAGAGDGGILSGSKKETMQNLNDRLAAYLDKVRSLEDANTELERKIREWYEKNGPGTGTPGSGNDYSKFYPLIEDLRNKIINATIDNARIILQVDNARLAADDFRVKYENEVALRQSVEADINGLRRVLDELTMTRADLEMQIESLNEELAYLKKNHEEELQGIQSSELGQVSVEMDAAPGTDLTKLLNDMRGQYEVIADQNRKEAEAWFNEKSGELKREISTHTEQLQSGKSEITDLKRTLQSLEIELQSQLAMKKSLEDTLAETEGGYCAQLSQIQMQIGNLESQLFQVRADMERQNAEYQQLLDIKTRLEMEIETYRRLLDGEFV
;
A
#
# COMPACT_ATOMS: atom_id res chain seq x y z
N PRO A 1 -27.28 62.99 25.21
CA PRO A 1 -26.03 63.15 25.99
C PRO A 1 -25.05 64.06 25.25
N PHE A 2 -25.29 65.37 25.37
CA PHE A 2 -24.45 66.46 24.88
C PHE A 2 -23.96 67.24 26.11
N ARG A 3 -22.65 67.51 26.21
CA ARG A 3 -21.96 68.52 27.04
C ARG A 3 -20.47 68.17 27.02
N ALA A 4 -19.49 69.05 27.11
CA ALA A 4 -19.29 70.50 27.20
C ALA A 4 -17.78 70.68 26.87
N GLY A 5 -17.20 71.81 26.48
CA GLY A 5 -17.34 73.20 26.85
C GLY A 5 -16.15 73.95 26.20
N PHE A 6 -16.31 75.17 25.69
CA PHE A 6 -16.35 76.48 26.37
C PHE A 6 -14.98 77.17 26.43
N GLY A 7 -14.95 78.44 26.00
CA GLY A 7 -13.84 79.40 26.10
C GLY A 7 -13.38 79.84 24.70
N GLY A 8 -13.66 81.04 24.16
CA GLY A 8 -13.89 82.33 24.81
C GLY A 8 -12.64 83.19 24.66
N GLY A 9 -12.57 84.00 23.62
CA GLY A 9 -11.44 84.91 23.35
C GLY A 9 -11.83 86.01 22.37
N LEU A 10 -12.36 87.11 22.91
CA LEU A 10 -12.55 88.38 22.22
C LEU A 10 -11.19 88.97 21.78
N GLY A 11 -11.11 89.45 20.54
CA GLY A 11 -9.92 90.14 20.01
C GLY A 11 -10.28 91.15 18.92
N THR A 12 -10.73 92.34 19.36
CA THR A 12 -10.47 93.66 18.77
C THR A 12 -10.43 93.80 17.24
N GLY A 13 -11.59 94.14 16.65
CA GLY A 13 -11.67 94.78 15.33
C GLY A 13 -11.42 96.29 15.43
N PHE A 14 -10.34 96.76 14.80
CA PHE A 14 -10.02 98.18 14.64
C PHE A 14 -10.56 98.63 13.27
N GLY A 15 -11.47 99.60 13.25
CA GLY A 15 -12.10 100.08 12.01
C GLY A 15 -12.81 101.42 12.20
N GLY A 16 -12.06 102.46 12.58
CA GLY A 16 -12.55 103.83 12.67
C GLY A 16 -12.30 104.59 11.37
N GLY A 17 -13.32 104.69 10.51
CA GLY A 17 -13.34 105.59 9.35
C GLY A 17 -13.99 106.92 9.73
N PHE A 18 -13.19 107.98 9.83
CA PHE A 18 -13.64 109.36 10.06
C PHE A 18 -13.58 110.12 8.73
N SER A 19 -14.70 110.71 8.29
CA SER A 19 -14.73 111.71 7.22
C SER A 19 -14.56 113.12 7.82
N PRO A 20 -13.81 114.03 7.16
CA PRO A 20 -13.42 115.31 7.73
C PRO A 20 -14.35 116.46 7.33
N ALA A 21 -14.57 117.40 8.24
CA ALA A 21 -15.07 118.74 7.93
C ALA A 21 -14.33 119.79 8.77
N GLY A 22 -13.42 120.52 8.09
CA GLY A 22 -13.02 121.91 8.29
C GLY A 22 -12.62 122.41 9.69
N ALA A 23 -11.35 122.84 9.84
CA ALA A 23 -10.97 124.26 9.71
C ALA A 23 -9.59 124.55 10.36
N GLY A 24 -8.70 125.19 9.58
CA GLY A 24 -7.49 125.91 10.02
C GLY A 24 -6.30 125.02 10.42
N ASP A 25 -5.04 125.34 10.18
CA ASP A 25 -4.38 126.49 9.57
C ASP A 25 -2.89 126.10 9.38
N GLY A 26 -2.27 126.63 8.32
CA GLY A 26 -0.83 126.78 8.05
C GLY A 26 0.22 125.74 8.50
N GLY A 27 0.91 125.09 7.55
CA GLY A 27 2.18 124.41 7.88
C GLY A 27 2.80 123.51 6.80
N ILE A 28 2.97 124.03 5.59
CA ILE A 28 3.44 123.34 4.39
C ILE A 28 4.98 123.07 4.44
N LEU A 29 5.38 121.79 4.22
CA LEU A 29 6.63 121.34 3.55
C LEU A 29 7.94 121.00 4.32
N SER A 30 7.95 120.53 5.59
CA SER A 30 9.20 119.94 6.18
C SER A 30 9.07 118.67 7.05
N GLY A 31 7.86 118.20 7.40
CA GLY A 31 7.67 117.04 8.30
C GLY A 31 7.59 115.66 7.63
N SER A 32 7.15 115.60 6.37
CA SER A 32 6.75 114.35 5.71
C SER A 32 7.89 113.34 5.54
N LYS A 33 9.12 113.79 5.22
CA LYS A 33 10.24 112.88 4.97
C LYS A 33 10.79 112.23 6.25
N LYS A 34 10.71 112.93 7.38
CA LYS A 34 11.15 112.44 8.69
C LYS A 34 10.13 111.46 9.27
N GLU A 35 8.85 111.77 9.13
CA GLU A 35 7.74 110.90 9.55
C GLU A 35 7.68 109.61 8.72
N THR A 36 7.93 109.68 7.40
CA THR A 36 8.06 108.47 6.57
C THR A 36 9.29 107.62 6.94
N MET A 37 10.43 108.23 7.26
CA MET A 37 11.62 107.50 7.71
C MET A 37 11.43 106.87 9.10
N GLN A 38 10.69 107.54 9.98
CA GLN A 38 10.35 107.03 11.30
C GLN A 38 9.40 105.84 11.19
N ASN A 39 8.38 105.91 10.34
CA ASN A 39 7.45 104.80 10.08
C ASN A 39 8.16 103.58 9.44
N LEU A 40 9.11 103.82 8.53
CA LEU A 40 9.96 102.73 8.01
C LEU A 40 10.85 102.12 9.09
N ASN A 41 11.46 102.94 9.95
CA ASN A 41 12.28 102.45 11.07
C ASN A 41 11.44 101.67 12.09
N ASP A 42 10.24 102.13 12.42
CA ASP A 42 9.33 101.43 13.33
C ASP A 42 8.86 100.11 12.74
N ARG A 43 8.61 100.08 11.43
CA ARG A 43 8.28 98.84 10.70
C ARG A 43 9.48 97.90 10.62
N LEU A 44 10.70 98.42 10.45
CA LEU A 44 11.94 97.63 10.44
C LEU A 44 12.26 97.09 11.84
N ALA A 45 12.00 97.86 12.89
CA ALA A 45 12.07 97.40 14.28
C ALA A 45 11.04 96.29 14.55
N ALA A 46 9.80 96.44 14.10
CA ALA A 46 8.79 95.38 14.20
C ALA A 46 9.16 94.13 13.39
N TYR A 47 9.81 94.27 12.23
CA TYR A 47 10.36 93.15 11.47
C TYR A 47 11.53 92.48 12.20
N LEU A 48 12.43 93.25 12.81
CA LEU A 48 13.54 92.71 13.60
C LEU A 48 13.05 91.97 14.85
N ASP A 49 12.05 92.51 15.55
CA ASP A 49 11.42 91.82 16.68
C ASP A 49 10.69 90.55 16.22
N LYS A 50 10.06 90.59 15.04
CA LYS A 50 9.43 89.39 14.47
C LYS A 50 10.46 88.33 14.10
N VAL A 51 11.59 88.72 13.50
CA VAL A 51 12.71 87.82 13.19
C VAL A 51 13.26 87.20 14.47
N ARG A 52 13.52 87.98 15.52
CA ARG A 52 13.95 87.45 16.82
C ARG A 52 12.95 86.45 17.41
N SER A 53 11.65 86.77 17.38
CA SER A 53 10.62 85.85 17.87
C SER A 53 10.55 84.53 17.08
N LEU A 54 10.84 84.58 15.78
CA LEU A 54 10.89 83.41 14.92
C LEU A 54 12.17 82.61 15.15
N GLU A 55 13.31 83.27 15.37
CA GLU A 55 14.57 82.63 15.74
C GLU A 55 14.43 81.90 17.10
N ASP A 56 13.82 82.53 18.10
CA ASP A 56 13.55 81.91 19.40
C ASP A 56 12.58 80.71 19.27
N ALA A 57 11.53 80.83 18.46
CA ALA A 57 10.61 79.72 18.20
C ALA A 57 11.31 78.57 17.44
N ASN A 58 12.21 78.89 16.52
CA ASN A 58 12.92 77.89 15.72
C ASN A 58 13.94 77.13 16.57
N THR A 59 14.70 77.83 17.43
CA THR A 59 15.62 77.18 18.39
C THR A 59 14.88 76.28 19.38
N GLU A 60 13.69 76.67 19.84
CA GLU A 60 12.84 75.84 20.70
C GLU A 60 12.29 74.61 19.97
N LEU A 61 11.92 74.73 18.69
CA LEU A 61 11.52 73.59 17.86
C LEU A 61 12.68 72.65 17.59
N GLU A 62 13.87 73.17 17.30
CA GLU A 62 15.10 72.36 17.15
C GLU A 62 15.43 71.60 18.43
N ARG A 63 15.27 72.23 19.60
CA ARG A 63 15.44 71.57 20.90
C ARG A 63 14.42 70.43 21.08
N LYS A 64 13.15 70.67 20.77
CA LYS A 64 12.08 69.64 20.84
C LYS A 64 12.31 68.49 19.88
N ILE A 65 12.79 68.76 18.67
CA ILE A 65 13.13 67.73 17.68
C ILE A 65 14.31 66.90 18.20
N ARG A 66 15.34 67.54 18.75
CA ARG A 66 16.49 66.84 19.34
C ARG A 66 16.07 65.96 20.51
N GLU A 67 15.26 66.47 21.43
CA GLU A 67 14.71 65.69 22.55
C GLU A 67 13.82 64.53 22.08
N TRP A 68 13.04 64.74 21.02
CA TRP A 68 12.23 63.68 20.42
C TRP A 68 13.09 62.59 19.80
N TYR A 69 14.17 62.94 19.10
CA TYR A 69 15.13 61.97 18.56
C TYR A 69 16.00 61.32 19.63
N GLU A 70 16.31 61.97 20.74
CA GLU A 70 16.98 61.32 21.86
C GLU A 70 16.06 60.32 22.58
N LYS A 71 14.77 60.63 22.68
CA LYS A 71 13.79 59.77 23.34
C LYS A 71 13.27 58.64 22.44
N ASN A 72 13.12 58.90 21.15
CA ASN A 72 12.47 58.01 20.18
C ASN A 72 13.38 57.63 19.01
N GLY A 73 14.64 58.06 19.01
CA GLY A 73 15.59 57.70 17.97
C GLY A 73 15.93 56.21 18.01
N PRO A 74 16.39 55.64 16.88
CA PRO A 74 16.51 54.20 16.68
C PRO A 74 17.59 53.50 17.53
N GLY A 75 18.20 54.20 18.49
CA GLY A 75 19.28 53.68 19.34
C GLY A 75 19.18 54.01 20.82
N THR A 76 18.23 54.83 21.28
CA THR A 76 18.14 55.30 22.68
C THR A 76 16.76 55.18 23.31
N GLY A 77 15.72 54.84 22.54
CA GLY A 77 14.40 54.53 23.07
C GLY A 77 14.33 53.11 23.65
N THR A 78 14.65 52.95 24.93
CA THR A 78 14.39 51.74 25.76
C THR A 78 15.09 50.45 25.28
N PRO A 79 15.91 49.77 26.11
CA PRO A 79 16.44 48.46 25.74
C PRO A 79 15.27 47.46 25.65
N GLY A 80 14.74 47.23 24.45
CA GLY A 80 13.67 46.26 24.21
C GLY A 80 12.58 46.61 23.18
N SER A 81 12.63 47.74 22.46
CA SER A 81 11.61 48.07 21.43
C SER A 81 12.01 47.87 19.98
N GLY A 82 13.27 47.50 19.70
CA GLY A 82 13.53 46.60 18.57
C GLY A 82 13.25 45.20 19.10
N ASN A 83 12.20 44.53 18.65
CA ASN A 83 12.00 43.12 18.99
C ASN A 83 13.28 42.37 18.60
N ASP A 84 14.10 41.94 19.57
CA ASP A 84 15.33 41.21 19.32
C ASP A 84 15.01 39.83 18.75
N TYR A 85 14.79 39.76 17.42
CA TYR A 85 14.51 38.51 16.71
C TYR A 85 15.73 37.56 16.70
N SER A 86 16.88 38.02 17.21
CA SER A 86 18.12 37.24 17.40
C SER A 86 17.87 35.88 18.07
N LYS A 87 16.88 35.78 18.96
CA LYS A 87 16.53 34.54 19.68
C LYS A 87 15.82 33.50 18.82
N PHE A 88 15.15 33.92 17.74
CA PHE A 88 14.43 33.01 16.84
C PHE A 88 15.34 32.41 15.77
N TYR A 89 16.43 33.08 15.38
CA TYR A 89 17.38 32.54 14.41
C TYR A 89 17.95 31.15 14.78
N PRO A 90 18.45 30.89 16.01
CA PRO A 90 18.93 29.55 16.36
C PRO A 90 17.81 28.50 16.35
N LEU A 91 16.57 28.88 16.71
CA LEU A 91 15.41 27.98 16.64
C LEU A 91 15.02 27.67 15.19
N ILE A 92 15.04 28.68 14.31
CA ILE A 92 14.78 28.53 12.88
C ILE A 92 15.86 27.64 12.25
N GLU A 93 17.12 27.82 12.64
CA GLU A 93 18.23 27.01 12.15
C GLU A 93 18.14 25.56 12.63
N ASP A 94 17.78 25.33 13.90
CA ASP A 94 17.51 23.97 14.42
C ASP A 94 16.34 23.30 13.69
N LEU A 95 15.25 24.03 13.43
CA LEU A 95 14.12 23.52 12.65
C LEU A 95 14.51 23.22 11.19
N ARG A 96 15.32 24.06 10.56
CA ARG A 96 15.86 23.79 9.22
C ARG A 96 16.72 22.54 9.19
N ASN A 97 17.61 22.38 10.16
CA ASN A 97 18.45 21.19 10.29
C ASN A 97 17.61 19.93 10.51
N LYS A 98 16.55 19.99 11.33
CA LYS A 98 15.60 18.89 11.50
C LYS A 98 14.89 18.53 10.20
N ILE A 99 14.45 19.52 9.42
CA ILE A 99 13.82 19.28 8.11
C ILE A 99 14.82 18.63 7.15
N ILE A 100 16.06 19.12 7.08
CA ILE A 100 17.11 18.55 6.22
C ILE A 100 17.40 17.10 6.62
N ASN A 101 17.60 16.84 7.91
CA ASN A 101 17.86 15.48 8.40
C ASN A 101 16.68 14.55 8.10
N ALA A 102 15.43 14.99 8.36
CA ALA A 102 14.25 14.21 8.02
C ALA A 102 14.13 13.95 6.51
N THR A 103 14.55 14.90 5.67
CA THR A 103 14.56 14.74 4.20
C THR A 103 15.60 13.71 3.76
N ILE A 104 16.80 13.75 4.35
CA ILE A 104 17.87 12.78 4.09
C ILE A 104 17.45 11.38 4.56
N ASP A 105 16.88 11.28 5.76
CA ASP A 105 16.39 10.02 6.30
C ASP A 105 15.24 9.44 5.45
N ASN A 106 14.33 10.30 4.98
CA ASN A 106 13.27 9.89 4.07
C ASN A 106 13.85 9.35 2.74
N ALA A 107 14.81 10.06 2.15
CA ALA A 107 15.49 9.59 0.94
C ALA A 107 16.23 8.26 1.16
N ARG A 108 16.87 8.09 2.34
CA ARG A 108 17.53 6.83 2.72
C ARG A 108 16.51 5.69 2.82
N ILE A 109 15.36 5.93 3.45
CA ILE A 109 14.30 4.91 3.57
C ILE A 109 13.75 4.54 2.20
N ILE A 110 13.50 5.52 1.32
CA ILE A 110 13.05 5.26 -0.06
C ILE A 110 14.04 4.36 -0.79
N LEU A 111 15.34 4.66 -0.72
CA LEU A 111 16.36 3.82 -1.34
C LEU A 111 16.40 2.40 -0.77
N GLN A 112 16.18 2.24 0.54
CA GLN A 112 16.09 0.92 1.16
C GLN A 112 14.85 0.15 0.68
N VAL A 113 13.71 0.82 0.54
CA VAL A 113 12.48 0.24 0.00
C VAL A 113 12.68 -0.19 -1.45
N ASP A 114 13.26 0.67 -2.28
CA ASP A 114 13.54 0.34 -3.68
C ASP A 114 14.51 -0.83 -3.80
N ASN A 115 15.57 -0.86 -2.98
CA ASN A 115 16.50 -1.98 -2.95
C ASN A 115 15.83 -3.30 -2.51
N ALA A 116 15.00 -3.26 -1.47
CA ALA A 116 14.25 -4.43 -1.00
C ALA A 116 13.26 -4.92 -2.06
N ARG A 117 12.61 -4.00 -2.78
CA ARG A 117 11.70 -4.32 -3.88
C ARG A 117 12.43 -4.98 -5.05
N LEU A 118 13.56 -4.42 -5.47
CA LEU A 118 14.40 -5.01 -6.52
C LEU A 118 14.92 -6.41 -6.13
N ALA A 119 15.32 -6.60 -4.87
CA ALA A 119 15.74 -7.90 -4.36
C ALA A 119 14.58 -8.91 -4.36
N ALA A 120 13.38 -8.48 -3.96
CA ALA A 120 12.18 -9.32 -3.99
C ALA A 120 11.81 -9.73 -5.43
N ASP A 121 11.89 -8.80 -6.39
CA ASP A 121 11.65 -9.09 -7.80
C ASP A 121 12.71 -10.04 -8.39
N ASP A 122 13.98 -9.89 -8.03
CA ASP A 122 15.06 -10.81 -8.43
C ASP A 122 14.82 -12.23 -7.88
N PHE A 123 14.43 -12.35 -6.60
CA PHE A 123 14.06 -13.64 -6.02
C PHE A 123 12.81 -14.24 -6.66
N ARG A 124 11.82 -13.42 -7.02
CA ARG A 124 10.62 -13.88 -7.72
C ARG A 124 10.97 -14.49 -9.08
N VAL A 125 11.79 -13.81 -9.88
CA VAL A 125 12.23 -14.32 -11.18
C VAL A 125 13.07 -15.59 -11.04
N LYS A 126 13.97 -15.63 -10.05
CA LYS A 126 14.76 -16.85 -9.75
C LYS A 126 13.86 -18.02 -9.36
N TYR A 127 12.85 -17.78 -8.54
CA TYR A 127 11.87 -18.80 -8.15
C TYR A 127 11.07 -19.29 -9.34
N GLU A 128 10.57 -18.40 -10.20
CA GLU A 128 9.84 -18.78 -11.43
C GLU A 128 10.70 -19.64 -12.35
N ASN A 129 11.98 -19.27 -12.53
CA ASN A 129 12.93 -20.07 -13.32
C ASN A 129 13.20 -21.45 -12.69
N GLU A 130 13.40 -21.52 -11.37
CA GLU A 130 13.63 -22.79 -10.66
C GLU A 130 12.41 -23.71 -10.74
N VAL A 131 11.20 -23.16 -10.62
CA VAL A 131 9.95 -23.91 -10.80
C VAL A 131 9.84 -24.47 -12.21
N ALA A 132 10.15 -23.66 -13.23
CA ALA A 132 10.13 -24.11 -14.62
C ALA A 132 11.16 -25.23 -14.88
N LEU A 133 12.37 -25.09 -14.36
CA LEU A 133 13.41 -26.12 -14.42
C LEU A 133 12.96 -27.41 -13.71
N ARG A 134 12.40 -27.29 -12.51
CA ARG A 134 11.88 -28.44 -11.76
C ARG A 134 10.79 -29.17 -12.55
N GLN A 135 9.84 -28.45 -13.13
CA GLN A 135 8.77 -29.03 -13.94
C GLN A 135 9.32 -29.76 -15.18
N SER A 136 10.34 -29.21 -15.83
CA SER A 136 11.04 -29.88 -16.94
C SER A 136 11.68 -31.19 -16.48
N VAL A 137 12.41 -31.17 -15.36
CA VAL A 137 13.07 -32.36 -14.82
C VAL A 137 12.05 -33.41 -14.36
N GLU A 138 10.93 -33.00 -13.76
CA GLU A 138 9.83 -33.92 -13.42
C GLU A 138 9.21 -34.57 -14.66
N ALA A 139 9.03 -33.81 -15.74
CA ALA A 139 8.55 -34.35 -17.01
C ALA A 139 9.55 -35.39 -17.58
N ASP A 140 10.84 -35.10 -17.54
CA ASP A 140 11.90 -36.03 -17.98
C ASP A 140 11.92 -37.31 -17.12
N ILE A 141 11.82 -37.19 -15.80
CA ILE A 141 11.75 -38.35 -14.88
C ILE A 141 10.53 -39.21 -15.19
N ASN A 142 9.37 -38.60 -15.42
CA ASN A 142 8.16 -39.33 -15.79
C ASN A 142 8.31 -40.03 -17.15
N GLY A 143 8.96 -39.37 -18.12
CA GLY A 143 9.33 -39.96 -19.40
C GLY A 143 10.25 -41.18 -19.24
N LEU A 144 11.31 -41.05 -18.44
CA LEU A 144 12.25 -42.14 -18.15
C LEU A 144 11.59 -43.32 -17.43
N ARG A 145 10.65 -43.05 -16.51
CA ARG A 145 9.84 -44.11 -15.88
C ARG A 145 9.02 -44.89 -16.91
N ARG A 146 8.39 -44.19 -17.85
CA ARG A 146 7.62 -44.81 -18.93
C ARG A 146 8.51 -45.70 -19.82
N VAL A 147 9.71 -45.22 -20.16
CA VAL A 147 10.69 -46.02 -20.92
C VAL A 147 11.18 -47.23 -20.13
N LEU A 148 11.39 -47.10 -18.82
CA LEU A 148 11.76 -48.21 -17.95
C LEU A 148 10.65 -49.28 -17.91
N ASP A 149 9.39 -48.86 -17.82
CA ASP A 149 8.23 -49.76 -17.84
C ASP A 149 8.14 -50.50 -19.19
N GLU A 150 8.30 -49.78 -20.31
CA GLU A 150 8.36 -50.36 -21.66
C GLU A 150 9.51 -51.38 -21.78
N LEU A 151 10.72 -51.04 -21.32
CA LEU A 151 11.87 -51.94 -21.32
C LEU A 151 11.62 -53.18 -20.44
N THR A 152 10.97 -53.01 -19.29
CA THR A 152 10.64 -54.12 -18.39
C THR A 152 9.66 -55.08 -19.05
N MET A 153 8.66 -54.57 -19.78
CA MET A 153 7.75 -55.40 -20.56
C MET A 153 8.47 -56.15 -21.67
N THR A 154 9.30 -55.45 -22.48
CA THR A 154 10.06 -56.12 -23.55
C THR A 154 11.02 -57.19 -23.01
N ARG A 155 11.62 -56.97 -21.83
CA ARG A 155 12.45 -57.97 -21.16
C ARG A 155 11.62 -59.19 -20.77
N ALA A 156 10.45 -58.99 -20.16
CA ALA A 156 9.56 -60.10 -19.79
C ALA A 156 9.10 -60.91 -21.02
N ASP A 157 8.77 -60.23 -22.12
CA ASP A 157 8.43 -60.89 -23.39
C ASP A 157 9.58 -61.73 -23.95
N LEU A 158 10.82 -61.22 -23.87
CA LEU A 158 12.02 -61.96 -24.30
C LEU A 158 12.33 -63.13 -23.36
N GLU A 159 12.15 -62.96 -22.05
CA GLU A 159 12.29 -64.05 -21.06
C GLU A 159 11.29 -65.17 -21.33
N MET A 160 10.03 -64.84 -21.63
CA MET A 160 9.01 -65.82 -22.03
C MET A 160 9.41 -66.56 -23.32
N GLN A 161 9.94 -65.85 -24.32
CA GLN A 161 10.40 -66.48 -25.56
C GLN A 161 11.58 -67.43 -25.30
N ILE A 162 12.54 -67.05 -24.46
CA ILE A 162 13.67 -67.90 -24.08
C ILE A 162 13.17 -69.16 -23.36
N GLU A 163 12.23 -69.04 -22.43
CA GLU A 163 11.67 -70.19 -21.72
C GLU A 163 10.95 -71.13 -22.68
N SER A 164 10.10 -70.60 -23.58
CA SER A 164 9.41 -71.41 -24.58
C SER A 164 10.37 -72.19 -25.50
N LEU A 165 11.47 -71.55 -25.93
CA LEU A 165 12.49 -72.20 -26.75
C LEU A 165 13.27 -73.26 -25.95
N ASN A 166 13.52 -73.04 -24.66
CA ASN A 166 14.15 -74.03 -23.79
C ASN A 166 13.24 -75.25 -23.58
N GLU A 167 11.93 -75.03 -23.40
CA GLU A 167 10.93 -76.10 -23.31
C GLU A 167 10.88 -76.92 -24.61
N GLU A 168 10.85 -76.26 -25.78
CA GLU A 168 10.91 -76.94 -27.08
C GLU A 168 12.18 -77.77 -27.24
N LEU A 169 13.34 -77.24 -26.83
CA LEU A 169 14.62 -77.94 -26.89
C LEU A 169 14.64 -79.15 -25.95
N ALA A 170 14.10 -79.02 -24.75
CA ALA A 170 13.95 -80.12 -23.80
C ALA A 170 13.01 -81.21 -24.34
N TYR A 171 11.88 -80.81 -24.95
CA TYR A 171 10.95 -81.71 -25.58
C TYR A 171 11.60 -82.50 -26.73
N LEU A 172 12.32 -81.83 -27.63
CA LEU A 172 13.07 -82.47 -28.71
C LEU A 172 14.11 -83.47 -28.20
N LYS A 173 14.88 -83.11 -27.16
CA LYS A 173 15.87 -84.01 -26.55
C LYS A 173 15.21 -85.26 -25.96
N LYS A 174 14.13 -85.09 -25.22
CA LYS A 174 13.38 -86.21 -24.63
C LYS A 174 12.82 -87.12 -25.72
N ASN A 175 12.22 -86.55 -26.76
CA ASN A 175 11.67 -87.32 -27.88
C ASN A 175 12.76 -88.14 -28.58
N HIS A 176 13.94 -87.55 -28.80
CA HIS A 176 15.08 -88.26 -29.38
C HIS A 176 15.59 -89.41 -28.49
N GLU A 177 15.63 -89.20 -27.17
CA GLU A 177 16.04 -90.23 -26.23
C GLU A 177 15.03 -91.39 -26.14
N GLU A 178 13.72 -91.08 -26.19
CA GLU A 178 12.65 -92.08 -26.28
C GLU A 178 12.72 -92.88 -27.59
N GLU A 179 13.01 -92.24 -28.73
CA GLU A 179 13.23 -92.94 -30.01
C GLU A 179 14.45 -93.87 -29.95
N LEU A 180 15.57 -93.44 -29.35
CA LEU A 180 16.76 -94.27 -29.16
C LEU A 180 16.49 -95.46 -28.23
N GLN A 181 15.77 -95.25 -27.13
CA GLN A 181 15.34 -96.34 -26.24
C GLN A 181 14.36 -97.30 -26.93
N GLY A 182 13.45 -96.79 -27.75
CA GLY A 182 12.53 -97.60 -28.56
C GLY A 182 13.28 -98.52 -29.53
N ILE A 183 14.34 -98.02 -30.15
CA ILE A 183 15.21 -98.81 -31.03
C ILE A 183 16.01 -99.85 -30.23
N GLN A 184 16.61 -99.48 -29.09
CA GLN A 184 17.34 -100.43 -28.23
C GLN A 184 16.46 -101.52 -27.61
N SER A 185 15.25 -101.17 -27.18
CA SER A 185 14.28 -102.11 -26.61
C SER A 185 13.68 -103.05 -27.66
N SER A 186 13.61 -102.62 -28.93
CA SER A 186 13.27 -103.49 -30.06
C SER A 186 14.36 -104.52 -30.41
N GLU A 187 15.60 -104.36 -29.94
CA GLU A 187 16.71 -105.29 -30.18
C GLU A 187 16.92 -106.34 -29.05
N LEU A 188 16.20 -106.26 -27.93
CA LEU A 188 16.39 -107.13 -26.74
C LEU A 188 15.17 -107.99 -26.38
N GLY A 189 14.37 -108.38 -27.37
CA GLY A 189 13.24 -109.30 -27.19
C GLY A 189 13.63 -110.78 -27.20
N GLN A 190 14.31 -111.28 -26.17
CA GLN A 190 14.37 -112.73 -25.91
C GLN A 190 14.58 -113.01 -24.41
N VAL A 191 13.99 -114.13 -23.95
CA VAL A 191 14.12 -114.79 -22.62
C VAL A 191 12.97 -114.44 -21.65
N SER A 192 11.94 -115.28 -21.52
CA SER A 192 11.84 -116.63 -20.90
C SER A 192 11.91 -116.60 -19.37
N VAL A 193 10.77 -116.92 -18.77
CA VAL A 193 10.48 -116.94 -17.33
C VAL A 193 10.86 -118.31 -16.77
N GLU A 194 11.72 -118.35 -15.75
CA GLU A 194 11.85 -119.51 -14.87
C GLU A 194 11.86 -119.09 -13.40
N MET A 195 11.11 -119.87 -12.63
CA MET A 195 10.66 -119.64 -11.27
C MET A 195 11.28 -120.74 -10.42
N ASP A 196 12.06 -120.39 -9.39
CA ASP A 196 12.56 -121.35 -8.40
C ASP A 196 12.16 -120.90 -6.99
N ALA A 197 11.40 -121.74 -6.30
CA ALA A 197 10.82 -121.48 -4.99
C ALA A 197 11.23 -122.61 -4.02
N ALA A 198 12.06 -122.23 -3.04
CA ALA A 198 12.54 -123.06 -1.94
C ALA A 198 11.48 -123.13 -0.78
N PRO A 199 11.64 -124.02 0.23
CA PRO A 199 10.53 -124.74 0.88
C PRO A 199 9.71 -123.93 1.89
N GLY A 200 8.43 -124.32 2.00
CA GLY A 200 7.37 -123.62 2.73
C GLY A 200 7.59 -123.44 4.23
N THR A 201 7.90 -122.20 4.62
CA THR A 201 7.36 -121.60 5.84
C THR A 201 5.84 -121.54 5.75
N ASP A 202 5.14 -121.77 6.86
CA ASP A 202 3.66 -121.73 6.94
C ASP A 202 3.11 -120.38 6.43
N LEU A 203 2.82 -120.37 5.12
CA LEU A 203 2.44 -119.19 4.36
C LEU A 203 1.16 -118.58 4.93
N THR A 204 0.28 -119.38 5.53
CA THR A 204 -0.99 -118.92 6.08
C THR A 204 -0.77 -117.98 7.26
N LYS A 205 0.18 -118.31 8.13
CA LYS A 205 0.52 -117.48 9.29
C LYS A 205 1.27 -116.21 8.87
N LEU A 206 2.23 -116.34 7.96
CA LEU A 206 2.98 -115.21 7.43
C LEU A 206 2.09 -114.25 6.61
N LEU A 207 1.15 -114.77 5.80
CA LEU A 207 0.19 -113.92 5.07
C LEU A 207 -0.73 -113.17 6.04
N ASN A 208 -1.19 -113.82 7.12
CA ASN A 208 -2.05 -113.19 8.11
C ASN A 208 -1.29 -112.13 8.93
N ASP A 209 -0.04 -112.39 9.32
CA ASP A 209 0.80 -111.40 9.99
C ASP A 209 1.13 -110.22 9.06
N MET A 210 1.44 -110.48 7.78
CA MET A 210 1.62 -109.42 6.79
C MET A 210 0.33 -108.63 6.57
N ARG A 211 -0.83 -109.30 6.47
CA ARG A 211 -2.12 -108.64 6.32
C ARG A 211 -2.44 -107.76 7.52
N GLY A 212 -2.18 -108.24 8.74
CA GLY A 212 -2.33 -107.45 9.97
C GLY A 212 -1.40 -106.23 10.01
N GLN A 213 -0.14 -106.38 9.59
CA GLN A 213 0.79 -105.25 9.47
C GLN A 213 0.34 -104.23 8.43
N TYR A 214 -0.14 -104.69 7.26
CA TYR A 214 -0.70 -103.80 6.23
C TYR A 214 -1.97 -103.10 6.68
N GLU A 215 -2.83 -103.78 7.43
CA GLU A 215 -4.07 -103.19 7.97
C GLU A 215 -3.75 -102.11 8.99
N VAL A 216 -2.77 -102.32 9.89
CA VAL A 216 -2.28 -101.29 10.82
C VAL A 216 -1.65 -100.12 10.07
N ILE A 217 -0.80 -100.36 9.07
CA ILE A 217 -0.17 -99.29 8.27
C ILE A 217 -1.22 -98.51 7.47
N ALA A 218 -2.22 -99.19 6.89
CA ALA A 218 -3.30 -98.55 6.14
C ALA A 218 -4.19 -97.70 7.05
N ASP A 219 -4.54 -98.19 8.24
CA ASP A 219 -5.30 -97.42 9.22
C ASP A 219 -4.49 -96.25 9.79
N GLN A 220 -3.20 -96.42 10.00
CA GLN A 220 -2.30 -95.35 10.44
C GLN A 220 -2.18 -94.27 9.36
N ASN A 221 -1.95 -94.66 8.11
CA ASN A 221 -1.88 -93.73 6.97
C ASN A 221 -3.21 -92.99 6.77
N ARG A 222 -4.35 -93.68 6.90
CA ARG A 222 -5.67 -93.03 6.86
C ARG A 222 -5.84 -91.98 7.95
N LYS A 223 -5.47 -92.30 9.20
CA LYS A 223 -5.52 -91.35 10.32
C LYS A 223 -4.56 -90.16 10.12
N GLU A 224 -3.36 -90.41 9.61
CA GLU A 224 -2.39 -89.35 9.30
C GLU A 224 -2.88 -88.44 8.18
N ALA A 225 -3.48 -88.99 7.13
CA ALA A 225 -4.08 -88.22 6.04
C ALA A 225 -5.29 -87.39 6.52
N GLU A 226 -6.16 -87.96 7.35
CA GLU A 226 -7.29 -87.24 7.97
C GLU A 226 -6.79 -86.12 8.89
N ALA A 227 -5.75 -86.38 9.71
CA ALA A 227 -5.14 -85.37 10.58
C ALA A 227 -4.50 -84.24 9.77
N TRP A 228 -3.73 -84.57 8.74
CA TRP A 228 -3.10 -83.61 7.84
C TRP A 228 -4.13 -82.76 7.09
N PHE A 229 -5.20 -83.38 6.58
CA PHE A 229 -6.30 -82.66 5.92
C PHE A 229 -7.02 -81.70 6.88
N ASN A 230 -7.27 -82.14 8.11
CA ASN A 230 -7.90 -81.30 9.13
C ASN A 230 -6.99 -80.14 9.56
N GLU A 231 -5.70 -80.37 9.70
CA GLU A 231 -4.71 -79.34 10.00
C GLU A 231 -4.66 -78.29 8.88
N LYS A 232 -4.50 -78.71 7.62
CA LYS A 232 -4.45 -77.81 6.46
C LYS A 232 -5.78 -77.08 6.23
N SER A 233 -6.91 -77.76 6.41
CA SER A 233 -8.24 -77.13 6.33
C SER A 233 -8.45 -76.12 7.47
N GLY A 234 -7.90 -76.38 8.66
CA GLY A 234 -7.94 -75.47 9.79
C GLY A 234 -7.08 -74.23 9.57
N GLU A 235 -5.87 -74.40 9.03
CA GLU A 235 -4.97 -73.31 8.63
C GLU A 235 -5.62 -72.42 7.56
N LEU A 236 -6.12 -73.02 6.48
CA LEU A 236 -6.81 -72.29 5.40
C LEU A 236 -8.03 -71.52 5.92
N LYS A 237 -8.84 -72.12 6.81
CA LYS A 237 -9.98 -71.40 7.43
C LYS A 237 -9.54 -70.22 8.28
N ARG A 238 -8.42 -70.32 9.02
CA ARG A 238 -7.87 -69.19 9.77
C ARG A 238 -7.40 -68.09 8.82
N GLU A 239 -6.65 -68.44 7.78
CA GLU A 239 -6.19 -67.48 6.77
C GLU A 239 -7.37 -66.76 6.11
N ILE A 240 -8.39 -67.49 5.67
CA ILE A 240 -9.61 -66.90 5.09
C ILE A 240 -10.29 -65.95 6.08
N SER A 241 -10.40 -66.31 7.36
CA SER A 241 -10.96 -65.42 8.39
C SER A 241 -10.14 -64.15 8.52
N THR A 242 -8.81 -64.26 8.63
CA THR A 242 -7.93 -63.09 8.77
C THR A 242 -7.96 -62.18 7.54
N HIS A 243 -7.95 -62.74 6.32
CA HIS A 243 -8.08 -61.97 5.10
C HIS A 243 -9.45 -61.33 4.96
N THR A 244 -10.52 -62.00 5.39
CA THR A 244 -11.86 -61.42 5.42
C THR A 244 -11.92 -60.24 6.38
N GLU A 245 -11.34 -60.36 7.58
CA GLU A 245 -11.25 -59.27 8.55
C GLU A 245 -10.45 -58.08 8.01
N GLN A 246 -9.27 -58.33 7.42
CA GLN A 246 -8.45 -57.29 6.78
C GLN A 246 -9.18 -56.60 5.61
N LEU A 247 -9.94 -57.37 4.82
CA LEU A 247 -10.73 -56.83 3.73
C LEU A 247 -11.87 -55.95 4.26
N GLN A 248 -12.55 -56.37 5.34
CA GLN A 248 -13.59 -55.55 5.97
C GLN A 248 -13.01 -54.28 6.61
N SER A 249 -11.86 -54.36 7.27
CA SER A 249 -11.20 -53.18 7.86
C SER A 249 -10.77 -52.19 6.78
N GLY A 250 -10.12 -52.66 5.71
CA GLY A 250 -9.75 -51.83 4.57
C GLY A 250 -10.96 -51.21 3.88
N LYS A 251 -12.08 -51.95 3.77
CA LYS A 251 -13.34 -51.40 3.26
C LYS A 251 -13.89 -50.30 4.15
N SER A 252 -13.88 -50.47 5.48
CA SER A 252 -14.31 -49.42 6.41
C SER A 252 -13.44 -48.18 6.31
N GLU A 253 -12.11 -48.32 6.27
CA GLU A 253 -11.17 -47.21 6.11
C GLU A 253 -11.41 -46.44 4.81
N ILE A 254 -11.63 -47.15 3.68
CA ILE A 254 -11.98 -46.51 2.41
C ILE A 254 -13.30 -45.74 2.52
N THR A 255 -14.31 -46.28 3.21
CA THR A 255 -15.58 -45.56 3.37
C THR A 255 -15.44 -44.33 4.26
N ASP A 256 -14.60 -44.39 5.29
CA ASP A 256 -14.36 -43.24 6.18
C ASP A 256 -13.54 -42.17 5.47
N LEU A 257 -12.51 -42.55 4.72
CA LEU A 257 -11.75 -41.62 3.88
C LEU A 257 -12.62 -40.95 2.80
N LYS A 258 -13.58 -41.69 2.22
CA LYS A 258 -14.55 -41.09 1.29
C LYS A 258 -15.46 -40.08 1.97
N ARG A 259 -15.93 -40.36 3.20
CA ARG A 259 -16.74 -39.43 3.99
C ARG A 259 -15.96 -38.18 4.37
N THR A 260 -14.71 -38.32 4.79
CA THR A 260 -13.86 -37.17 5.13
C THR A 260 -13.57 -36.33 3.90
N LEU A 261 -13.26 -36.94 2.75
CA LEU A 261 -13.07 -36.22 1.49
C LEU A 261 -14.31 -35.41 1.12
N GLN A 262 -15.49 -36.02 1.14
CA GLN A 262 -16.76 -35.31 0.86
C GLN A 262 -17.00 -34.16 1.84
N SER A 263 -16.72 -34.37 3.13
CA SER A 263 -16.82 -33.33 4.15
C SER A 263 -15.88 -32.16 3.88
N LEU A 264 -14.62 -32.44 3.53
CA LEU A 264 -13.63 -31.41 3.17
C LEU A 264 -14.01 -30.68 1.88
N GLU A 265 -14.58 -31.38 0.90
CA GLU A 265 -15.03 -30.78 -0.35
C GLU A 265 -16.21 -29.83 -0.13
N ILE A 266 -17.17 -30.20 0.73
CA ILE A 266 -18.27 -29.31 1.13
C ILE A 266 -17.74 -28.08 1.86
N GLU A 267 -16.78 -28.25 2.78
CA GLU A 267 -16.15 -27.13 3.48
C GLU A 267 -15.38 -26.23 2.50
N LEU A 268 -14.68 -26.80 1.53
CA LEU A 268 -14.01 -26.00 0.49
C LEU A 268 -15.03 -25.16 -0.30
N GLN A 269 -16.15 -25.76 -0.71
CA GLN A 269 -17.19 -25.04 -1.43
C GLN A 269 -17.86 -23.95 -0.57
N SER A 270 -18.07 -24.20 0.73
CA SER A 270 -18.64 -23.21 1.65
C SER A 270 -17.70 -22.01 1.84
N GLN A 271 -16.40 -22.27 1.99
CA GLN A 271 -15.37 -21.24 2.12
C GLN A 271 -15.21 -20.43 0.83
N LEU A 272 -15.28 -21.06 -0.35
CA LEU A 272 -15.29 -20.35 -1.63
C LEU A 272 -16.51 -19.45 -1.79
N ALA A 273 -17.69 -19.92 -1.38
CA ALA A 273 -18.91 -19.11 -1.39
C ALA A 273 -18.80 -17.92 -0.42
N MET A 274 -18.25 -18.13 0.78
CA MET A 274 -18.02 -17.08 1.78
C MET A 274 -16.99 -16.06 1.29
N LYS A 275 -15.90 -16.50 0.67
CA LYS A 275 -14.91 -15.61 0.06
C LYS A 275 -15.57 -14.72 -0.99
N LYS A 276 -16.34 -15.31 -1.91
CA LYS A 276 -17.02 -14.58 -2.97
C LYS A 276 -18.00 -13.54 -2.41
N SER A 277 -18.80 -13.89 -1.40
CA SER A 277 -19.73 -12.93 -0.80
C SER A 277 -19.00 -11.77 -0.13
N LEU A 278 -17.86 -12.02 0.52
CA LEU A 278 -17.02 -10.97 1.10
C LEU A 278 -16.42 -10.06 0.01
N GLU A 279 -15.91 -10.62 -1.09
CA GLU A 279 -15.40 -9.85 -2.23
C GLU A 279 -16.50 -8.98 -2.86
N ASP A 280 -17.72 -9.52 -3.02
CA ASP A 280 -18.87 -8.78 -3.54
C ASP A 280 -19.26 -7.62 -2.60
N THR A 281 -19.32 -7.87 -1.28
CA THR A 281 -19.61 -6.80 -0.31
C THR A 281 -18.52 -5.73 -0.26
N LEU A 282 -17.25 -6.11 -0.39
CA LEU A 282 -16.14 -5.17 -0.46
C LEU A 282 -16.28 -4.28 -1.69
N ALA A 283 -16.51 -4.87 -2.87
CA ALA A 283 -16.70 -4.13 -4.11
C ALA A 283 -17.92 -3.18 -4.04
N GLU A 284 -19.03 -3.61 -3.43
CA GLU A 284 -20.19 -2.75 -3.21
C GLU A 284 -19.86 -1.57 -2.28
N THR A 285 -19.13 -1.81 -1.19
CA THR A 285 -18.73 -0.74 -0.25
C THR A 285 -17.77 0.26 -0.90
N GLU A 286 -16.76 -0.22 -1.64
CA GLU A 286 -15.81 0.61 -2.38
C GLU A 286 -16.53 1.43 -3.46
N GLY A 287 -17.48 0.83 -4.19
CA GLY A 287 -18.33 1.52 -5.15
C GLY A 287 -19.18 2.61 -4.48
N GLY A 288 -19.77 2.30 -3.33
CA GLY A 288 -20.53 3.26 -2.52
C GLY A 288 -19.70 4.45 -2.07
N TYR A 289 -18.48 4.22 -1.56
CA TYR A 289 -17.56 5.29 -1.17
C TYR A 289 -17.07 6.12 -2.37
N CYS A 290 -16.77 5.49 -3.51
CA CYS A 290 -16.43 6.20 -4.74
C CYS A 290 -17.55 7.13 -5.19
N ALA A 291 -18.80 6.68 -5.15
CA ALA A 291 -19.96 7.50 -5.48
C ALA A 291 -20.12 8.69 -4.51
N GLN A 292 -19.96 8.46 -3.21
CA GLN A 292 -20.01 9.53 -2.20
C GLN A 292 -18.89 10.55 -2.40
N LEU A 293 -17.66 10.11 -2.66
CA LEU A 293 -16.55 11.00 -2.96
C LEU A 293 -16.81 11.84 -4.22
N SER A 294 -17.33 11.21 -5.28
CA SER A 294 -17.72 11.93 -6.50
C SER A 294 -18.80 12.98 -6.23
N GLN A 295 -19.78 12.67 -5.37
CA GLN A 295 -20.83 13.61 -4.99
C GLN A 295 -20.27 14.81 -4.21
N ILE A 296 -19.39 14.56 -3.23
CA ILE A 296 -18.72 15.61 -2.46
C ILE A 296 -17.85 16.47 -3.38
N GLN A 297 -17.09 15.86 -4.29
CA GLN A 297 -16.28 16.59 -5.27
C GLN A 297 -17.12 17.51 -6.15
N MET A 298 -18.30 17.05 -6.58
CA MET A 298 -19.24 17.87 -7.34
C MET A 298 -19.78 19.05 -6.51
N GLN A 299 -20.10 18.83 -5.23
CA GLN A 299 -20.52 19.90 -4.32
C GLN A 299 -19.41 20.94 -4.11
N ILE A 300 -18.16 20.49 -3.92
CA ILE A 300 -17.00 21.37 -3.81
C ILE A 300 -16.87 22.21 -5.08
N GLY A 301 -16.89 21.60 -6.27
CA GLY A 301 -16.79 22.32 -7.53
C GLY A 301 -17.91 23.36 -7.73
N ASN A 302 -19.14 23.04 -7.31
CA ASN A 302 -20.24 23.99 -7.34
C ASN A 302 -20.02 25.18 -6.40
N LEU A 303 -19.52 24.94 -5.18
CA LEU A 303 -19.20 26.01 -4.21
C LEU A 303 -18.02 26.86 -4.67
N GLU A 304 -16.99 26.25 -5.25
CA GLU A 304 -15.85 26.97 -5.84
C GLU A 304 -16.30 27.89 -6.98
N SER A 305 -17.19 27.40 -7.85
CA SER A 305 -17.78 28.21 -8.93
C SER A 305 -18.61 29.38 -8.39
N GLN A 306 -19.43 29.15 -7.36
CA GLN A 306 -20.18 30.24 -6.70
C GLN A 306 -19.26 31.28 -6.05
N LEU A 307 -18.21 30.83 -5.35
CA LEU A 307 -17.22 31.73 -4.75
C LEU A 307 -16.50 32.55 -5.83
N PHE A 308 -16.14 31.94 -6.96
CA PHE A 308 -15.54 32.63 -8.09
C PHE A 308 -16.49 33.69 -8.65
N GLN A 309 -17.77 33.36 -8.84
CA GLN A 309 -18.78 34.30 -9.33
C GLN A 309 -18.95 35.50 -8.38
N VAL A 310 -19.09 35.26 -7.07
CA VAL A 310 -19.23 36.34 -6.08
C VAL A 310 -17.98 37.23 -6.05
N ARG A 311 -16.78 36.67 -6.19
CA ARG A 311 -15.55 37.47 -6.28
C ARG A 311 -15.53 38.34 -7.53
N ALA A 312 -15.89 37.78 -8.69
CA ALA A 312 -15.96 38.53 -9.95
C ALA A 312 -17.00 39.66 -9.87
N ASP A 313 -18.16 39.39 -9.27
CA ASP A 313 -19.20 40.40 -9.06
C ASP A 313 -18.74 41.50 -8.08
N MET A 314 -18.02 41.15 -7.03
CA MET A 314 -17.45 42.10 -6.06
C MET A 314 -16.38 42.99 -6.72
N GLU A 315 -15.49 42.42 -7.53
CA GLU A 315 -14.49 43.16 -8.29
C GLU A 315 -15.14 44.13 -9.27
N ARG A 316 -16.19 43.68 -9.97
CA ARG A 316 -16.98 44.53 -10.86
C ARG A 316 -17.65 45.68 -10.11
N GLN A 317 -18.32 45.41 -8.99
CA GLN A 317 -18.93 46.45 -8.16
C GLN A 317 -17.89 47.46 -7.66
N ASN A 318 -16.71 47.00 -7.23
CA ASN A 318 -15.63 47.88 -6.79
C ASN A 318 -15.16 48.81 -7.93
N ALA A 319 -15.01 48.28 -9.15
CA ALA A 319 -14.68 49.10 -10.31
C ALA A 319 -15.77 50.15 -10.61
N GLU A 320 -17.05 49.78 -10.54
CA GLU A 320 -18.18 50.72 -10.72
C GLU A 320 -18.20 51.79 -9.61
N TYR A 321 -17.92 51.42 -8.35
CA TYR A 321 -17.80 52.37 -7.23
C TYR A 321 -16.64 53.36 -7.41
N GLN A 322 -15.48 52.89 -7.89
CA GLN A 322 -14.35 53.78 -8.18
C GLN A 322 -14.68 54.78 -9.28
N GLN A 323 -15.34 54.35 -10.35
CA GLN A 323 -15.81 55.25 -11.40
C GLN A 323 -16.80 56.29 -10.87
N LEU A 324 -17.75 55.88 -10.02
CA LEU A 324 -18.71 56.81 -9.42
C LEU A 324 -18.02 57.82 -8.49
N LEU A 325 -17.01 57.39 -7.75
CA LEU A 325 -16.22 58.26 -6.88
C LEU A 325 -15.44 59.29 -7.69
N ASP A 326 -14.84 58.90 -8.82
CA ASP A 326 -14.16 59.83 -9.74
C ASP A 326 -15.13 60.86 -10.37
N ILE A 327 -16.35 60.42 -10.74
CA ILE A 327 -17.39 61.34 -11.21
C ILE A 327 -17.80 62.31 -10.09
N LYS A 328 -17.98 61.82 -8.86
CA LYS A 328 -18.33 62.64 -7.69
C LYS A 328 -17.26 63.70 -7.41
N THR A 329 -15.99 63.32 -7.36
CA THR A 329 -14.90 64.28 -7.13
C THR A 329 -14.84 65.32 -8.24
N ARG A 330 -15.08 64.93 -9.50
CA ARG A 330 -15.18 65.89 -10.61
C ARG A 330 -16.33 66.87 -10.45
N LEU A 331 -17.52 66.39 -10.10
CA LEU A 331 -18.69 67.25 -9.86
C LEU A 331 -18.49 68.17 -8.65
N GLU A 332 -17.83 67.71 -7.59
CA GLU A 332 -17.48 68.54 -6.43
C GLU A 332 -16.52 69.68 -6.82
N MET A 333 -15.53 69.41 -7.68
CA MET A 333 -14.68 70.46 -8.26
C MET A 333 -15.48 71.45 -9.11
N GLU A 334 -16.40 70.96 -9.96
CA GLU A 334 -17.27 71.83 -10.77
C GLU A 334 -18.13 72.73 -9.87
N ILE A 335 -18.77 72.19 -8.82
CA ILE A 335 -19.55 72.97 -7.84
C ILE A 335 -18.70 74.02 -7.14
N GLU A 336 -17.48 73.68 -6.72
CA GLU A 336 -16.55 74.62 -6.10
C GLU A 336 -16.20 75.76 -7.06
N THR A 337 -15.95 75.46 -8.34
CA THR A 337 -15.73 76.50 -9.36
C THR A 337 -16.96 77.38 -9.57
N TYR A 338 -18.17 76.79 -9.60
CA TYR A 338 -19.41 77.55 -9.70
C TYR A 338 -19.65 78.46 -8.48
N ARG A 339 -19.31 78.00 -7.27
CA ARG A 339 -19.36 78.83 -6.04
C ARG A 339 -18.43 80.03 -6.12
N ARG A 340 -17.16 79.84 -6.52
CA ARG A 340 -16.21 80.96 -6.71
C ARG A 340 -16.70 81.98 -7.74
N LEU A 341 -17.33 81.53 -8.82
CA LEU A 341 -17.93 82.42 -9.82
C LEU A 341 -19.12 83.21 -9.25
N LEU A 342 -19.93 82.60 -8.37
CA LEU A 342 -21.09 83.24 -7.73
C LEU A 342 -20.68 84.21 -6.62
N ASP A 343 -19.63 83.89 -5.85
CA ASP A 343 -19.11 84.74 -4.76
C ASP A 343 -18.31 85.96 -5.26
N GLY A 344 -18.14 86.09 -6.59
CA GLY A 344 -17.56 87.28 -7.22
C GLY A 344 -16.04 87.36 -7.17
N GLU A 345 -15.33 86.25 -6.93
CA GLU A 345 -13.86 86.21 -6.91
C GLU A 345 -13.18 86.35 -8.29
N PHE A 346 -13.94 86.71 -9.32
CA PHE A 346 -13.43 87.19 -10.61
C PHE A 346 -13.89 88.63 -10.87
N VAL A 347 -13.40 89.57 -10.05
CA VAL A 347 -13.24 91.00 -10.39
C VAL A 347 -11.82 91.41 -10.07
#